data_AF-A0A532AV87-F1
#
_entry.id   AF-A0A532AV87-F1
#
_cell.length_a   1.000
_cell.length_b   1.000
_cell.length_c   1.000
_cell.angle_alpha   90.00
_cell.angle_beta   90.00
_cell.angle_gamma   90.00
#
_symmetry.space_group_name_H-M   'P 1'
#
loop_
_entity.id
_entity.type
_entity.pdbx_description
1 polymer ?
#
loop_
_entity_poly.entity_id
_entity_poly.type
_entity_poly.pdbx_seq_one_letter_code
_entity_poly.pdbx_strand_id
1 'polypeptide(L)' 'MSRHIDLSHQDPADRFLAATAAVYGLTLLTADERLLHSDQFSTLAAR' A
#
# COMPACT_ATOMS: atom_id res chain seq x y z
N MET A 1 14.75 13.61 1.90
CA MET A 1 14.72 12.49 0.94
C MET A 1 13.33 11.90 0.95
N SER A 2 12.57 12.04 -0.14
CA SER A 2 11.22 11.46 -0.24
C SER A 2 11.33 10.04 -0.80
N ARG A 3 10.60 9.08 -0.23
CA ARG A 3 10.46 7.72 -0.78
C ARG A 3 9.18 7.71 -1.62
N HIS A 4 9.30 7.32 -2.89
CA HIS A 4 8.17 7.23 -3.81
C HIS A 4 7.61 5.81 -3.81
N ILE A 5 6.28 5.69 -3.68
CA ILE A 5 5.58 4.42 -3.87
C ILE A 5 4.81 4.52 -5.18
N ASP A 6 5.11 3.60 -6.09
CA ASP A 6 4.43 3.50 -7.36
C ASP A 6 3.11 2.76 -7.16
N LEU A 7 1.99 3.47 -7.20
CA LEU A 7 0.64 2.92 -7.13
C LEU A 7 -0.09 3.27 -8.43
N SER A 8 -0.82 2.30 -8.98
CA SER A 8 -1.61 2.52 -10.20
C SER A 8 -2.69 3.60 -10.02
N HIS A 9 -3.18 3.83 -8.79
CA HIS A 9 -4.00 5.00 -8.42
C HIS A 9 -3.22 5.88 -7.47
N GLN A 10 -3.35 7.18 -7.67
CA GLN A 10 -2.67 8.17 -6.84
C GLN A 10 -3.61 8.83 -5.83
N ASP A 11 -4.64 8.14 -5.33
CA ASP A 11 -5.43 8.69 -4.23
C ASP A 11 -4.48 8.98 -3.05
N PRO A 12 -4.46 10.22 -2.52
CA PRO A 12 -3.64 10.56 -1.36
C PRO A 12 -3.79 9.60 -0.17
N ALA A 13 -4.99 9.07 0.08
CA ALA A 13 -5.25 8.13 1.17
C ALA A 13 -4.53 6.80 0.96
N ASP A 14 -4.64 6.19 -0.23
CA ASP A 14 -3.99 4.93 -0.56
C ASP A 14 -2.46 5.04 -0.43
N ARG A 15 -1.89 6.14 -0.94
CA ARG A 15 -0.45 6.39 -0.81
C ARG A 15 -0.02 6.49 0.65
N PHE A 16 -0.83 7.13 1.49
CA PHE A 16 -0.51 7.26 2.90
C PHE A 16 -0.54 5.91 3.63
N LEU A 17 -1.57 5.09 3.37
CA LEU A 17 -1.68 3.75 3.94
C LEU A 17 -0.54 2.84 3.47
N ALA A 18 -0.25 2.82 2.17
CA ALA A 18 0.85 2.06 1.58
C ALA A 18 2.22 2.49 2.14
N ALA A 19 2.46 3.80 2.24
CA ALA A 19 3.72 4.34 2.78
C ALA A 19 3.90 3.97 4.25
N THR A 20 2.83 4.05 5.04
CA THR A 20 2.86 3.63 6.44
C THR A 20 3.18 2.15 6.55
N ALA A 21 2.51 1.29 5.78
CA ALA A 21 2.79 -0.15 5.78
C ALA A 21 4.25 -0.46 5.38
N ALA A 22 4.76 0.20 4.34
CA ALA A 22 6.12 0.00 3.85
C ALA A 22 7.20 0.51 4.84
N VAL A 23 7.02 1.67 5.45
CA VAL A 23 8.00 2.27 6.37
C VAL A 23 8.06 1.50 7.69
N TYR A 24 6.93 1.03 8.19
CA TYR A 24 6.86 0.33 9.48
C TYR A 24 6.89 -1.20 9.35
N GLY A 25 6.96 -1.75 8.14
CA GLY A 25 6.97 -3.21 7.92
C GLY A 25 5.67 -3.89 8.33
N LEU A 26 4.52 -3.24 8.13
CA LEU A 26 3.20 -3.76 8.47
C LEU A 26 2.56 -4.49 7.28
N THR A 27 1.56 -5.33 7.58
CA THR A 27 0.69 -5.92 6.56
C THR A 27 -0.54 -5.03 6.36
N LEU A 28 -0.76 -4.55 5.13
CA LEU A 28 -1.95 -3.78 4.77
C LEU A 28 -3.13 -4.71 4.49
N LEU A 29 -4.13 -4.69 5.37
CA LEU A 29 -5.42 -5.36 5.15
C LEU A 29 -6.29 -4.48 4.26
N THR A 30 -6.69 -4.97 3.08
CA THR A 30 -7.51 -4.20 2.13
C THR A 30 -8.33 -5.10 1.21
N ALA A 31 -9.46 -4.60 0.73
CA ALA A 31 -10.26 -5.24 -0.33
C ALA A 31 -9.92 -4.67 -1.72
N ASP A 32 -9.06 -3.65 -1.80
CA ASP A 32 -8.65 -3.03 -3.05
C ASP A 32 -7.65 -3.94 -3.80
N GLU A 33 -8.08 -4.50 -4.92
CA GLU A 33 -7.27 -5.39 -5.75
C GLU A 33 -5.96 -4.75 -6.22
N ARG A 34 -5.93 -3.44 -6.43
CA ARG A 34 -4.75 -2.73 -6.94
C ARG A 34 -3.66 -2.66 -5.89
N LEU A 35 -4.05 -2.49 -4.63
CA LEU A 35 -3.14 -2.55 -3.49
C LEU A 35 -2.70 -3.99 -3.22
N LEU A 36 -3.62 -4.96 -3.36
CA LEU A 36 -3.29 -6.38 -3.19
C LEU A 36 -2.23 -6.89 -4.17
N HIS A 37 -2.17 -6.33 -5.39
CA HIS A 37 -1.16 -6.66 -6.40
C HIS A 37 0.17 -5.88 -6.25
N SER A 38 0.39 -5.16 -5.14
CA SER A 38 1.63 -4.43 -4.91
C SER A 38 2.73 -5.33 -4.34
N ASP A 39 3.90 -5.34 -4.99
CA ASP A 39 5.10 -6.05 -4.50
C ASP A 39 5.93 -5.23 -3.50
N GLN A 40 5.53 -3.98 -3.22
CA GLN A 40 6.32 -3.04 -2.41
C GLN A 40 6.08 -3.15 -0.90
N PHE A 41 5.01 -3.80 -0.48
CA PHE A 41 4.63 -3.98 0.92
C PHE A 41 3.77 -5.23 1.09
N SER A 42 3.71 -5.77 2.30
CA SER A 42 2.88 -6.95 2.58
C SER A 42 1.40 -6.59 2.59
N THR A 43 0.58 -7.44 1.98
CA THR A 43 -0.87 -7.23 1.89
C THR A 43 -1.64 -8.46 2.34
N LEU A 44 -2.88 -8.25 2.79
CA LEU A 44 -3.83 -9.30 3.10
C LEU A 44 -5.21 -8.90 2.58
N ALA A 45 -5.90 -9.82 1.91
CA ALA A 45 -7.24 -9.58 1.43
C ALA A 45 -8.24 -9.50 2.60
N ALA A 46 -8.94 -8.37 2.67
CA ALA A 46 -10.15 -8.24 3.48
C ALA A 46 -11.30 -8.97 2.75
N ARG A 47 -11.97 -9.89 3.46
CA ARG A 47 -13.13 -10.63 2.94
C ARG A 47 -14.42 -9.95 3.36
#